data_AF-X1B8R7-F1
#
_entry.id   AF-X1B8R7-F1
#
_cell.length_a   1.000
_cell.length_b   1.000
_cell.length_c   1.000
_cell.angle_alpha   90.00
_cell.angle_beta   90.00
_cell.angle_gamma   90.00
#
_symmetry.space_group_name_H-M   'P 1'
#
loop_
_entity.id
_entity.type
_entity.pdbx_description
1 polymer ?
#
loop_
_entity_poly.entity_id
_entity_poly.type
_entity_poly.pdbx_seq_one_letter_code
_entity_poly.pdbx_strand_id
1 'polypeptide(L)'
;MEYIGDVLDQRRELKGKYYTPGFGLGAQLFSTMAKHVVKKLGPEEGENLIKDAVEEFGLERGKRIAEKVKALGKPLSFKNWLVYSDIDTINFKPISST
;
A
#
# COMPACT_ATOMS: atom_id res chain seq x y z
N MET A 1 17.80 12.88 27.67
CA MET A 1 18.61 12.77 26.44
C MET A 1 19.21 11.38 26.30
N GLU A 2 19.82 10.82 27.37
CA GLU A 2 20.33 9.44 27.43
C GLU A 2 19.29 8.37 27.03
N TYR A 3 18.07 8.43 27.59
CA TYR A 3 16.97 7.52 27.25
C TYR A 3 16.63 7.45 25.75
N ILE A 4 16.65 8.59 25.05
CA ILE A 4 16.35 8.62 23.62
C ILE A 4 17.50 8.01 22.81
N GLY A 5 18.75 8.18 23.26
CA GLY A 5 19.93 7.52 22.67
C GLY A 5 19.82 6.00 22.74
N ASP A 6 19.55 5.46 23.93
CA ASP A 6 19.41 4.02 24.16
C ASP A 6 18.31 3.40 23.28
N VAL A 7 17.18 4.09 23.13
CA VAL A 7 16.07 3.63 22.26
C VAL A 7 16.49 3.57 20.79
N LEU A 8 17.29 4.52 20.31
CA LEU A 8 17.75 4.54 18.92
C LEU A 8 18.77 3.43 18.66
N ASP A 9 19.65 3.15 19.61
CA ASP A 9 20.64 2.07 19.50
C ASP A 9 19.97 0.70 19.50
N GLN A 10 19.02 0.47 20.42
CA GLN A 10 18.20 -0.75 20.43
C GLN A 10 17.42 -0.93 19.12
N ARG A 11 16.82 0.14 18.58
CA ARG A 11 16.10 0.07 17.28
C ARG A 11 17.03 -0.31 16.13
N ARG A 12 18.28 0.17 16.16
CA ARG A 12 19.30 -0.15 15.15
C ARG A 12 19.74 -1.61 15.25
N GLU A 13 19.99 -2.11 16.45
CA GLU A 13 20.34 -3.52 16.71
C GLU A 13 19.24 -4.48 16.26
N LEU A 14 17.98 -4.11 16.50
CA LEU A 14 16.82 -4.92 16.14
C LEU A 14 16.58 -5.01 14.63
N LYS A 15 17.18 -4.16 13.80
CA LYS A 15 17.12 -4.21 12.32
C LYS A 15 15.71 -4.48 11.75
N GLY A 16 14.68 -3.90 12.36
CA GLY A 16 13.31 -4.10 11.88
C GLY A 16 12.63 -5.42 12.30
N LYS A 17 13.25 -6.26 13.16
CA LYS A 17 12.76 -7.60 13.55
C LYS A 17 11.29 -7.64 14.02
N TYR A 18 10.83 -6.60 14.69
CA TYR A 18 9.46 -6.49 15.21
C TYR A 18 8.58 -5.51 14.44
N TYR A 19 9.07 -4.98 13.31
CA TYR A 19 8.33 -4.03 12.50
C TYR A 19 7.46 -4.77 11.49
N THR A 20 6.16 -4.51 11.51
CA THR A 20 5.32 -4.82 10.35
C THR A 20 5.64 -3.81 9.26
N PRO A 21 6.01 -4.24 8.03
CA PRO A 21 6.20 -3.32 6.92
C PRO A 21 4.95 -2.46 6.70
N GLY A 22 5.11 -1.21 6.25
CA GLY A 22 4.00 -0.26 6.12
C GLY A 22 2.82 -0.82 5.30
N PHE A 23 3.11 -1.53 4.21
CA PHE A 23 2.08 -2.21 3.41
C PHE A 23 1.36 -3.32 4.19
N GLY A 24 2.09 -4.08 5.01
CA GLY A 24 1.51 -5.09 5.89
C GLY A 24 0.61 -4.48 6.98
N LEU A 25 1.02 -3.35 7.56
CA LEU A 25 0.19 -2.63 8.53
C LEU A 25 -1.08 -2.07 7.88
N GLY A 26 -0.96 -1.52 6.67
CA GLY A 26 -2.11 -1.07 5.87
C GLY A 26 -3.08 -2.21 5.54
N ALA A 27 -2.56 -3.38 5.16
CA ALA A 27 -3.38 -4.57 4.89
C ALA A 27 -4.13 -5.05 6.14
N GLN A 28 -3.51 -5.01 7.33
CA GLN A 28 -4.17 -5.34 8.60
C GLN A 28 -5.28 -4.36 8.94
N LEU A 29 -5.05 -3.05 8.74
CA LEU A 29 -6.07 -2.02 8.93
C LEU A 29 -7.25 -2.24 7.98
N PHE A 30 -6.98 -2.42 6.68
CA PHE A 30 -7.99 -2.68 5.66
C PHE A 30 -8.80 -3.95 5.99
N SER A 31 -8.14 -5.05 6.36
CA SER A 31 -8.80 -6.30 6.75
C SER A 31 -9.73 -6.11 7.95
N THR A 32 -9.28 -5.37 8.95
CA THR A 32 -10.09 -5.06 10.13
C THR A 32 -11.33 -4.26 9.75
N MET A 33 -11.18 -3.19 8.96
CA MET A 33 -12.30 -2.41 8.46
C MET A 33 -13.28 -3.25 7.64
N ALA A 34 -12.79 -4.02 6.67
CA ALA A 34 -13.60 -4.88 5.81
C ALA A 34 -14.44 -5.86 6.64
N LYS A 35 -13.84 -6.50 7.66
CA LYS A 35 -14.56 -7.38 8.59
C LYS A 35 -15.69 -6.65 9.31
N HIS A 36 -15.46 -5.41 9.75
CA HIS A 36 -16.49 -4.62 10.41
C HIS A 36 -17.64 -4.24 9.47
N VAL A 37 -17.34 -3.90 8.22
CA VAL A 37 -18.34 -3.60 7.18
C VAL A 37 -19.20 -4.84 6.90
N VAL A 38 -18.58 -5.97 6.59
CA VAL A 38 -19.29 -7.23 6.32
C VAL A 38 -20.10 -7.70 7.53
N LYS A 39 -19.56 -7.58 8.74
CA LYS A 39 -20.30 -7.91 9.97
C LYS A 39 -21.55 -7.05 10.14
N LYS A 40 -21.53 -5.80 9.68
CA LYS A 40 -22.63 -4.85 9.86
C LYS A 40 -23.70 -4.95 8.77
N LEU A 41 -23.30 -5.15 7.51
CA LEU A 41 -24.18 -5.14 6.33
C LEU A 41 -24.53 -6.55 5.84
N GLY A 42 -23.84 -7.58 6.34
CA GLY A 42 -23.91 -8.94 5.81
C GLY A 42 -22.95 -9.16 4.63
N PRO A 43 -22.79 -10.42 4.20
CA PRO A 43 -21.83 -10.79 3.15
C PRO A 43 -22.09 -10.06 1.83
N GLU A 44 -23.31 -10.09 1.32
CA GLU A 44 -23.63 -9.56 -0.01
C GLU A 44 -23.44 -8.04 -0.11
N GLU A 45 -24.14 -7.26 0.73
CA GLU A 45 -24.07 -5.80 0.71
C GLU A 45 -22.69 -5.31 1.16
N GLY A 46 -22.11 -5.94 2.18
CA GLY A 46 -20.79 -5.58 2.70
C GLY A 46 -19.66 -5.82 1.71
N GLU A 47 -19.64 -6.96 1.03
CA GLU A 47 -18.62 -7.27 0.02
C GLU A 47 -18.77 -6.37 -1.22
N ASN A 48 -20.01 -6.09 -1.66
CA ASN A 48 -20.26 -5.15 -2.75
C ASN A 48 -19.76 -3.74 -2.41
N LEU A 49 -20.07 -3.23 -1.21
CA LEU A 49 -19.59 -1.92 -0.78
C LEU A 49 -18.05 -1.84 -0.74
N ILE A 50 -17.40 -2.89 -0.24
CA ILE A 50 -15.93 -2.95 -0.20
C ILE A 50 -15.37 -2.96 -1.63
N LYS A 51 -15.97 -3.73 -2.54
CA LYS A 51 -15.54 -3.80 -3.94
C LYS A 51 -15.64 -2.43 -4.60
N ASP A 52 -16.76 -1.74 -4.44
CA ASP A 52 -16.98 -0.41 -5.02
C ASP A 52 -15.94 0.60 -4.50
N ALA A 53 -15.66 0.58 -3.19
CA ALA A 53 -14.65 1.45 -2.60
C ALA A 53 -13.22 1.16 -3.11
N VAL A 54 -12.88 -0.12 -3.30
CA VAL A 54 -11.58 -0.53 -3.85
C VAL A 54 -11.46 -0.12 -5.32
N GLU A 55 -12.53 -0.27 -6.10
CA GLU A 55 -12.58 0.13 -7.50
C GLU A 55 -12.44 1.66 -7.65
N GLU A 56 -13.18 2.44 -6.86
CA GLU A 56 -13.08 3.90 -6.80
C GLU A 56 -11.64 4.34 -6.51
N PHE A 57 -11.04 3.80 -5.44
CA PHE A 57 -9.65 4.09 -5.09
C PHE A 57 -8.68 3.75 -6.24
N GLY A 58 -8.85 2.59 -6.86
CA GLY A 58 -8.01 2.15 -7.98
C GLY A 58 -8.13 3.05 -9.20
N LEU A 59 -9.34 3.49 -9.55
CA LEU A 59 -9.62 4.39 -10.66
C LEU A 59 -9.03 5.78 -10.42
N GLU A 60 -9.22 6.35 -9.24
CA GLU A 60 -8.62 7.64 -8.88
C GLU A 60 -7.09 7.59 -8.91
N ARG A 61 -6.51 6.52 -8.35
CA ARG A 61 -5.07 6.28 -8.40
C ARG A 61 -4.57 6.18 -9.84
N GLY A 62 -5.27 5.45 -10.69
CA GLY A 62 -4.95 5.34 -12.12
C GLY A 62 -5.00 6.68 -12.85
N LYS A 63 -6.01 7.51 -12.56
CA LYS A 63 -6.14 8.88 -13.11
C LYS A 63 -4.94 9.75 -12.74
N ARG A 64 -4.55 9.78 -11.46
CA ARG A 64 -3.38 10.55 -10.98
C ARG A 64 -2.08 10.12 -11.67
N ILE A 65 -1.86 8.81 -11.84
CA ILE A 65 -0.69 8.29 -12.55
C ILE A 65 -0.74 8.70 -14.02
N ALA A 66 -1.90 8.58 -14.68
CA ALA A 66 -2.06 8.97 -16.08
C ALA A 66 -1.79 10.46 -16.30
N GLU A 67 -2.27 11.33 -15.41
CA GLU A 67 -2.00 12.78 -15.43
C GLU A 67 -0.50 13.08 -15.31
N LYS A 68 0.17 12.43 -14.36
CA LYS A 68 1.63 12.54 -14.17
C LYS A 68 2.40 12.10 -15.43
N VAL A 69 2.03 10.96 -16.03
CA VAL A 69 2.67 10.43 -17.24
C VAL A 69 2.47 11.39 -18.43
N LYS A 70 1.26 11.94 -18.59
CA LYS A 70 0.95 12.94 -19.63
C LYS A 70 1.76 14.22 -19.44
N ALA A 71 1.85 14.73 -18.20
CA ALA A 71 2.61 15.95 -17.88
C ALA A 71 4.10 15.80 -18.20
N LEU A 72 4.64 14.57 -18.18
CA LEU A 72 6.01 14.25 -18.57
C LEU A 72 6.18 14.01 -20.09
N GLY A 73 5.14 14.22 -20.91
CA GLY A 73 5.18 14.00 -22.35
C GLY A 73 5.35 12.53 -22.75
N LYS A 74 5.00 11.59 -21.87
CA LYS A 74 5.15 10.14 -22.11
C LYS A 74 3.81 9.53 -22.56
N PRO A 75 3.83 8.50 -23.42
CA PRO A 75 2.59 7.83 -23.83
C PRO A 75 1.96 7.06 -22.67
N LEU A 76 0.62 7.05 -22.59
CA LEU A 76 -0.09 6.16 -21.68
C LEU A 76 0.13 4.72 -22.13
N SER A 77 0.85 3.94 -21.33
CA SER A 77 1.15 2.55 -21.59
C SER A 77 1.32 1.82 -20.26
N PHE A 78 1.12 0.51 -20.27
CA PHE A 78 1.33 -0.32 -19.07
C PHE A 78 2.77 -0.19 -18.54
N LYS A 79 3.77 -0.09 -19.43
CA LYS A 79 5.17 0.18 -19.07
C LYS A 79 5.30 1.48 -18.26
N ASN A 80 4.73 2.59 -18.74
CA ASN A 80 4.82 3.86 -18.03
C ASN A 80 3.97 3.85 -16.76
N TRP A 81 2.86 3.11 -16.72
CA TRP A 81 2.12 2.90 -15.46
C TRP A 81 3.01 2.25 -14.39
N LEU A 82 3.76 1.19 -14.73
CA LEU A 82 4.68 0.53 -13.81
C LEU A 82 5.83 1.46 -13.36
N VAL A 83 6.45 2.18 -14.30
CA VAL A 83 7.60 3.06 -14.03
C VAL A 83 7.22 4.26 -13.16
N TYR A 84 6.05 4.85 -13.39
CA TYR A 84 5.61 6.08 -12.70
C TYR A 84 4.57 5.83 -11.61
N SER A 85 4.34 4.55 -11.27
CA SER A 85 3.52 4.08 -10.16
C SER A 85 3.97 4.71 -8.83
N ASP A 86 3.02 4.90 -7.92
CA ASP A 86 3.26 5.38 -6.54
C ASP A 86 3.49 4.23 -5.54
N ILE A 87 3.54 2.97 -6.00
CA ILE A 87 3.88 1.82 -5.15
C ILE A 87 5.39 1.68 -5.11
N ASP A 88 5.95 1.66 -3.90
CA ASP A 88 7.37 1.46 -3.68
C ASP A 88 7.81 0.07 -4.19
N THR A 89 8.89 0.06 -4.96
CA THR A 89 9.60 -1.12 -5.47
C THR A 89 9.97 -2.14 -4.40
N ILE A 90 10.13 -1.72 -3.12
CA ILE A 90 10.38 -2.65 -2.01
C ILE A 90 9.26 -3.68 -1.82
N ASN A 91 8.04 -3.38 -2.28
CA ASN A 91 6.91 -4.30 -2.25
C ASN A 91 6.99 -5.38 -3.33
N PHE A 92 7.87 -5.22 -4.33
CA PHE A 92 8.04 -6.14 -5.46
C PHE A 92 9.44 -6.75 -5.46
N LYS A 93 9.89 -7.30 -4.33
CA LYS A 93 11.19 -7.99 -4.26
C LYS A 93 11.25 -9.10 -5.32
N PRO A 94 12.25 -9.11 -6.21
CA PRO A 94 12.44 -10.20 -7.16
C PRO A 94 12.62 -11.52 -6.42
N ILE A 95 11.94 -12.56 -6.89
CA ILE A 95 12.05 -13.93 -6.35
C ILE A 95 13.48 -14.49 -6.56
N SER A 96 14.31 -13.86 -7.41
CA SER A 96 15.60 -14.39 -7.88
C SER A 96 16.85 -13.73 -7.29
N SER A 97 16.81 -13.27 -6.03
CA SER A 97 18.02 -12.71 -5.37
C SER A 97 18.29 -13.38 -4.02
N THR A 98 18.34 -14.71 -4.06
CA THR A 98 19.01 -15.60 -3.10
C THR A 98 19.95 -16.50 -3.85
#